data_AF-A0A1G0ZM23-F1
#
_entry.id   AF-A0A1G0ZM23-F1
#
_cell.length_a   1.000
_cell.length_b   1.000
_cell.length_c   1.000
_cell.angle_alpha   90.00
_cell.angle_beta   90.00
_cell.angle_gamma   90.00
#
_symmetry.space_group_name_H-M   'P 1'
#
loop_
_entity.id
_entity.type
_entity.pdbx_description
1 polymer ?
#
loop_
_entity_poly.entity_id
_entity_poly.type
_entity_poly.pdbx_seq_one_letter_code
_entity_poly.pdbx_strand_id
1 'polypeptide(L)'
;MVLDDPAVHLDHYAMRYAFKKMKKQISKNPIKRKREEKRIKNLKKEGRIVKGVEIPKGALPANPDNQDHGHGYAVKFSYTDISYTCAGCGKKGIWTAEQQKKYFEIQKGNIYNVPRWCYKCHSRRMQERDARKRCITIR
;
A
#
# COMPACT_ATOMS: atom_id res chain seq x y z
N MET A 1 -13.37 5.01 57.96
CA MET A 1 -12.77 3.92 57.16
C MET A 1 -12.54 4.48 55.77
N VAL A 2 -11.29 4.80 55.45
CA VAL A 2 -10.91 5.31 54.13
C VAL A 2 -10.90 4.09 53.22
N LEU A 3 -11.86 4.02 52.28
CA LEU A 3 -11.87 2.97 51.28
C LEU A 3 -10.86 3.39 50.21
N ASP A 4 -9.69 2.76 50.22
CA ASP A 4 -8.72 2.86 49.15
C ASP A 4 -9.35 2.33 47.86
N ASP A 5 -9.56 3.22 46.90
CA ASP A 5 -10.18 2.93 45.60
C ASP A 5 -9.15 2.17 44.71
N PRO A 6 -9.37 0.87 44.39
CA PRO A 6 -8.37 0.03 43.73
C PRO A 6 -8.20 0.34 42.22
N ALA A 7 -8.96 1.28 41.67
CA ALA A 7 -9.02 1.54 40.23
C ALA A 7 -7.83 2.34 39.66
N VAL A 8 -7.02 3.02 40.49
CA VAL A 8 -5.95 3.91 39.99
C VAL A 8 -4.62 3.17 39.73
N HIS A 9 -4.52 1.89 40.09
CA HIS A 9 -3.25 1.15 40.03
C HIS A 9 -3.02 0.32 38.74
N LEU A 10 -4.06 0.09 37.93
CA LEU A 10 -3.98 -0.77 36.74
C LEU A 10 -3.42 -0.06 35.48
N ASP A 11 -3.52 1.27 35.39
CA ASP A 11 -3.08 2.02 34.20
C ASP A 11 -1.56 2.17 34.12
N HIS A 12 -0.88 2.39 35.25
CA HIS A 12 0.57 2.53 35.24
C HIS A 12 1.28 1.20 34.96
N TYR A 13 0.76 0.07 35.47
CA TYR A 13 1.35 -1.25 35.22
C TYR A 13 1.14 -1.67 33.76
N ALA A 14 -0.06 -1.49 33.19
CA ALA A 14 -0.34 -1.81 31.79
C ALA A 14 0.51 -0.96 30.83
N MET A 15 0.65 0.34 31.09
CA MET A 15 1.51 1.23 30.29
C MET A 15 3.00 0.85 30.39
N ARG A 16 3.48 0.51 31.59
CA ARG A 16 4.88 0.11 31.82
C ARG A 16 5.19 -1.25 31.20
N TYR A 17 4.23 -2.19 31.21
CA TYR A 17 4.36 -3.48 30.53
C TYR A 17 4.38 -3.32 29.00
N ALA A 18 3.52 -2.47 28.44
CA ALA A 18 3.54 -2.12 27.02
C ALA A 18 4.88 -1.48 26.61
N PHE A 19 5.40 -0.53 27.40
CA PHE A 19 6.69 0.11 27.13
C PHE A 19 7.88 -0.87 27.19
N LYS A 20 7.86 -1.81 28.14
CA LYS A 20 8.88 -2.88 28.28
C LYS A 20 8.82 -3.88 27.12
N LYS A 21 7.62 -4.17 26.60
CA LYS A 21 7.38 -5.04 25.43
C LYS A 21 7.82 -4.38 24.12
N MET A 22 7.61 -3.06 23.95
CA MET A 22 8.08 -2.28 22.78
C MET A 22 9.62 -2.19 22.70
N LYS A 23 10.32 -1.98 23.83
CA LYS A 23 11.79 -1.89 23.88
C LYS A 23 12.52 -3.21 23.58
N LYS A 24 11.82 -4.35 23.56
CA LYS A 24 12.42 -5.70 23.44
C LYS A 24 12.89 -6.04 22.01
N GLN A 25 12.55 -5.22 21.01
CA GLN A 25 12.85 -5.54 19.60
C GLN A 25 14.20 -5.00 19.08
N ILE A 26 14.84 -4.06 19.78
CA ILE A 26 16.11 -3.49 19.34
C ILE A 26 17.25 -4.35 19.90
N SER A 27 18.08 -4.92 19.01
CA SER A 27 19.28 -5.67 19.39
C SER A 27 20.15 -4.84 20.33
N LYS A 28 20.38 -5.33 21.56
CA LYS A 28 21.33 -4.72 22.51
C LYS A 28 22.79 -4.80 22.06
N ASN A 29 23.11 -5.67 21.09
CA ASN A 29 24.45 -5.80 20.55
C ASN A 29 24.81 -4.55 19.69
N PRO A 30 25.88 -3.81 20.04
CA PRO A 30 26.25 -2.57 19.37
C PRO A 30 26.69 -2.77 17.92
N ILE A 31 27.31 -3.90 17.60
CA ILE A 31 27.75 -4.25 16.23
C ILE A 31 26.54 -4.45 15.32
N LYS A 32 25.54 -5.20 15.80
CA LYS A 32 24.29 -5.42 15.04
C LYS A 32 23.55 -4.11 14.78
N ARG A 33 23.49 -3.20 15.78
CA ARG A 33 22.91 -1.86 15.61
C ARG A 33 23.62 -1.04 14.54
N LYS A 34 24.95 -0.94 14.60
CA LYS A 34 25.74 -0.16 13.65
C LYS A 34 25.59 -0.68 12.20
N ARG A 35 25.48 -2.00 12.03
CA ARG A 35 25.19 -2.62 10.71
C ARG A 35 23.82 -2.25 10.19
N GLU A 36 22.82 -2.30 11.06
CA GLU A 36 21.43 -1.96 10.72
C GLU A 36 21.25 -0.47 10.39
N GLU A 37 21.86 0.41 11.17
CA GLU A 37 21.90 1.86 10.91
C GLU A 37 22.55 2.15 9.54
N LYS A 38 23.65 1.46 9.21
CA LYS A 38 24.30 1.58 7.90
C LYS A 38 23.39 1.07 6.77
N ARG A 39 22.68 -0.05 6.97
CA ARG A 39 21.72 -0.61 6.02
C ARG A 39 20.57 0.35 5.75
N ILE A 40 19.94 0.89 6.80
CA ILE A 40 18.87 1.88 6.69
C ILE A 40 19.37 3.16 6.01
N LYS A 41 20.59 3.63 6.33
CA LYS A 41 21.19 4.80 5.68
C LYS A 41 21.38 4.57 4.18
N ASN A 42 21.84 3.39 3.78
CA ASN A 42 21.98 3.02 2.37
C ASN A 42 20.62 2.95 1.67
N LEU A 43 19.63 2.30 2.28
CA LEU A 43 18.27 2.20 1.73
C LEU A 43 17.59 3.58 1.57
N LYS A 44 17.80 4.49 2.54
CA LYS A 44 17.34 5.89 2.44
C LYS A 44 18.04 6.62 1.29
N LYS A 45 19.36 6.43 1.15
CA LYS A 45 20.14 7.01 0.04
C LYS A 45 19.65 6.50 -1.33
N GLU A 46 19.26 5.25 -1.41
CA GLU A 46 18.66 4.63 -2.60
C GLU A 46 17.19 5.04 -2.84
N GLY A 47 16.56 5.78 -1.91
CA GLY A 47 15.14 6.14 -2.01
C GLY A 47 14.18 4.95 -1.85
N ARG A 48 14.63 3.85 -1.25
CA ARG A 48 13.88 2.59 -1.11
C ARG A 48 13.18 2.45 0.23
N ILE A 49 12.97 3.56 0.94
CA ILE A 49 12.16 3.59 2.17
C ILE A 49 11.05 4.61 1.98
N VAL A 50 9.81 4.16 2.08
CA VAL A 50 8.61 5.02 2.08
C VAL A 50 7.83 4.76 3.36
N LYS A 51 7.61 5.81 4.17
CA LYS A 51 6.91 5.73 5.48
C LYS A 51 7.40 4.60 6.39
N GLY A 52 8.71 4.30 6.37
CA GLY A 52 9.32 3.24 7.18
C GLY A 52 9.20 1.82 6.60
N VAL A 53 8.58 1.67 5.43
CA VAL A 53 8.48 0.41 4.69
C VAL A 53 9.59 0.33 3.65
N GLU A 54 10.28 -0.80 3.60
CA GLU A 54 11.33 -1.07 2.63
C GLU A 54 10.75 -1.51 1.28
N ILE A 55 11.27 -0.92 0.21
CA ILE A 55 10.84 -1.19 -1.15
C ILE A 55 11.78 -2.22 -1.79
N PRO A 56 11.27 -3.27 -2.45
CA PRO A 56 12.07 -4.23 -3.19
C PRO A 56 12.95 -3.58 -4.27
N LYS A 57 14.04 -4.26 -4.66
CA LYS A 57 14.99 -3.72 -5.64
C LYS A 57 14.32 -3.77 -7.02
N GLY A 58 14.32 -2.65 -7.73
CA GLY A 58 13.65 -2.53 -9.04
C GLY A 58 12.15 -2.22 -8.97
N ALA A 59 11.57 -2.09 -7.78
CA ALA A 59 10.21 -1.60 -7.63
C ALA A 59 10.19 -0.06 -7.59
N LEU A 60 9.16 0.54 -8.19
CA LEU A 60 8.98 1.99 -8.20
C LEU A 60 8.37 2.44 -6.86
N PRO A 61 8.92 3.45 -6.17
CA PRO A 61 8.33 3.96 -4.93
C PRO A 61 6.95 4.57 -5.21
N ALA A 62 5.96 4.12 -4.46
CA ALA A 62 4.63 4.71 -4.45
C ALA A 62 4.60 5.86 -3.44
N ASN A 63 3.76 6.87 -3.69
CA ASN A 63 3.41 7.87 -2.70
C ASN A 63 2.04 7.53 -2.09
N PRO A 64 1.98 6.98 -0.86
CA PRO A 64 0.74 6.73 -0.15
C PRO A 64 -0.19 7.93 -0.06
N ASP A 65 0.35 9.14 0.16
CA ASP A 65 -0.47 10.33 0.37
C ASP A 65 -1.20 10.78 -0.90
N ASN A 66 -0.71 10.35 -2.07
CA ASN A 66 -1.34 10.62 -3.35
C ASN A 66 -2.30 9.52 -3.79
N GLN A 67 -2.53 8.46 -3.03
CA GLN A 67 -3.48 7.41 -3.42
C GLN A 67 -4.89 7.76 -2.95
N ASP A 68 -5.90 7.32 -3.71
CA ASP A 68 -7.27 7.32 -3.22
C ASP A 68 -7.54 6.02 -2.48
N HIS A 69 -7.63 6.12 -1.15
CA HIS A 69 -7.93 4.99 -0.29
C HIS A 69 -9.44 4.76 -0.15
N GLY A 70 -10.30 5.70 -0.56
CA GLY A 70 -11.73 5.68 -0.27
C GLY A 70 -12.00 5.36 1.21
N HIS A 71 -12.82 4.34 1.47
CA HIS A 71 -13.06 3.77 2.81
C HIS A 71 -12.18 2.55 3.13
N GLY A 72 -11.18 2.26 2.30
CA GLY A 72 -10.29 1.13 2.45
C GLY A 72 -9.08 1.43 3.33
N TYR A 73 -8.55 0.38 3.96
CA TYR A 73 -7.29 0.44 4.73
C TYR A 73 -6.07 0.05 3.89
N ALA A 74 -6.25 -0.22 2.59
CA ALA A 74 -5.19 -0.69 1.71
C ALA A 74 -4.37 0.49 1.15
N VAL A 75 -3.05 0.37 1.27
CA VAL A 75 -2.05 1.34 0.79
C VAL A 75 -0.96 0.59 0.03
N LYS A 76 -0.54 1.11 -1.12
CA LYS A 76 0.62 0.59 -1.84
C LYS A 76 1.85 1.43 -1.49
N PHE A 77 2.94 0.76 -1.12
CA PHE A 77 4.24 1.42 -0.84
C PHE A 77 5.21 1.33 -2.02
N SER A 78 4.95 0.42 -2.96
CA SER A 78 5.74 0.25 -4.17
C SER A 78 4.90 -0.33 -5.31
N TYR A 79 5.32 -0.08 -6.54
CA TYR A 79 4.76 -0.71 -7.74
C TYR A 79 5.81 -1.58 -8.42
N THR A 80 5.38 -2.74 -8.90
CA THR A 80 6.17 -3.68 -9.69
C THR A 80 5.39 -4.04 -10.93
N ASP A 81 6.06 -4.35 -12.04
CA ASP A 81 5.37 -4.77 -13.26
C ASP A 81 4.51 -6.02 -13.01
N ILE A 82 3.24 -5.95 -13.39
CA ILE A 82 2.28 -7.04 -13.25
C ILE A 82 1.95 -7.59 -14.63
N SER A 83 2.34 -8.84 -14.88
CA SER A 83 1.88 -9.54 -16.07
C SER A 83 0.42 -9.96 -15.90
N TYR A 84 -0.35 -9.89 -16.98
CA TYR A 84 -1.75 -10.29 -16.97
C TYR A 84 -2.16 -10.88 -18.32
N THR A 85 -3.24 -11.64 -18.30
CA THR A 85 -3.87 -12.20 -19.49
C THR A 85 -5.20 -11.51 -19.70
N CYS A 86 -5.39 -10.88 -20.87
CA CYS A 86 -6.63 -10.18 -21.18
C CYS A 86 -7.80 -11.17 -21.21
N ALA A 87 -8.80 -10.98 -20.36
CA ALA A 87 -9.98 -11.86 -20.34
C ALA A 87 -10.89 -11.73 -21.59
N GLY A 88 -10.67 -10.73 -22.45
CA GLY A 88 -11.44 -10.56 -23.69
C GLY A 88 -10.80 -11.24 -24.91
N CYS A 89 -9.48 -11.12 -25.09
CA CYS A 89 -8.78 -11.62 -26.28
C CYS A 89 -7.65 -12.61 -25.98
N GLY A 90 -7.42 -12.96 -24.71
CA GLY A 90 -6.39 -13.91 -24.29
C GLY A 90 -4.94 -13.41 -24.40
N LYS A 91 -4.69 -12.21 -24.96
CA LYS A 91 -3.34 -11.69 -25.11
C LYS A 91 -2.69 -11.39 -23.75
N LYS A 92 -1.41 -11.74 -23.62
CA LYS A 92 -0.58 -11.36 -22.48
C LYS A 92 -0.25 -9.87 -22.58
N GLY A 93 -0.31 -9.19 -21.45
CA GLY A 93 0.07 -7.79 -21.29
C GLY A 93 0.88 -7.59 -20.02
N ILE A 94 1.54 -6.44 -19.93
CA ILE A 94 2.26 -6.01 -18.74
C ILE A 94 1.65 -4.69 -18.32
N TRP A 95 1.25 -4.61 -17.05
CA TRP A 95 0.86 -3.39 -16.40
C TRP A 95 2.07 -2.84 -15.66
N THR A 96 2.74 -1.87 -16.27
CA THR A 96 4.04 -1.41 -15.77
C THR A 96 3.88 -0.66 -14.46
N ALA A 97 4.94 -0.64 -13.65
CA ALA A 97 4.99 0.12 -12.40
C ALA A 97 4.65 1.61 -12.62
N GLU A 98 5.08 2.18 -13.75
CA GLU A 98 4.75 3.56 -14.13
C GLU A 98 3.27 3.76 -14.45
N GLN A 99 2.65 2.82 -15.17
CA GLN A 99 1.22 2.86 -15.47
C GLN A 99 0.40 2.75 -14.19
N GLN A 100 0.82 1.88 -13.26
CA GLN A 100 0.21 1.77 -11.93
C GLN A 100 0.30 3.09 -11.17
N LYS A 101 1.50 3.70 -11.12
CA LYS A 101 1.70 4.99 -10.45
C LYS A 101 0.78 6.07 -10.99
N LYS A 102 0.71 6.23 -12.31
CA LYS A 102 -0.20 7.21 -12.94
C LYS A 102 -1.67 6.91 -12.60
N TYR A 103 -2.06 5.64 -12.64
CA TYR A 103 -3.45 5.24 -12.37
C TYR A 103 -3.88 5.51 -10.92
N PHE A 104 -3.08 5.10 -9.94
CA PHE A 104 -3.45 5.24 -8.54
C PHE A 104 -3.21 6.65 -8.00
N GLU A 105 -2.13 7.31 -8.40
CA GLU A 105 -1.75 8.61 -7.79
C GLU A 105 -2.36 9.81 -8.52
N ILE A 106 -2.42 9.78 -9.85
CA ILE A 106 -2.91 10.91 -10.66
C ILE A 106 -4.39 10.74 -10.98
N GLN A 107 -4.78 9.57 -11.49
CA GLN A 107 -6.17 9.30 -11.88
C GLN A 107 -7.07 8.91 -10.70
N LYS A 108 -6.48 8.75 -9.49
CA LYS A 108 -7.20 8.36 -8.27
C LYS A 108 -8.04 7.09 -8.47
N GLY A 109 -7.50 6.14 -9.23
CA GLY A 109 -8.13 4.86 -9.43
C GLY A 109 -8.23 4.05 -8.13
N ASN A 110 -9.26 3.22 -8.01
CA ASN A 110 -9.46 2.38 -6.83
C ASN A 110 -8.27 1.43 -6.62
N ILE A 111 -7.68 1.45 -5.42
CA ILE A 111 -6.47 0.71 -5.03
C ILE A 111 -6.56 -0.82 -5.20
N TYR A 112 -7.78 -1.37 -5.19
CA TYR A 112 -8.05 -2.80 -5.38
C TYR A 112 -8.10 -3.22 -6.85
N ASN A 113 -8.02 -2.27 -7.79
CA ASN A 113 -8.09 -2.59 -9.21
C ASN A 113 -6.84 -3.33 -9.69
N VAL A 114 -7.09 -4.35 -10.51
CA VAL A 114 -6.08 -5.20 -11.14
C VAL A 114 -6.27 -5.21 -12.66
N PRO A 115 -5.19 -5.39 -13.45
CA PRO A 115 -5.26 -5.30 -14.89
C PRO A 115 -5.88 -6.59 -15.44
N ARG A 116 -7.15 -6.53 -15.87
CA ARG A 116 -7.88 -7.69 -16.40
C ARG A 116 -8.05 -7.67 -17.92
N TRP A 117 -8.05 -6.48 -18.53
CA TRP A 117 -8.29 -6.30 -19.96
C TRP A 117 -7.23 -5.42 -20.59
N CYS A 118 -6.88 -5.73 -21.84
CA CYS A 118 -6.08 -4.83 -22.65
C CYS A 118 -6.91 -3.58 -23.00
N TYR A 119 -6.23 -2.49 -23.36
CA TYR A 119 -6.86 -1.22 -23.69
C TYR A 119 -7.99 -1.35 -24.72
N LYS A 120 -7.79 -2.15 -25.78
CA LYS A 120 -8.80 -2.38 -26.82
C LYS A 120 -10.06 -3.05 -26.27
N CYS A 121 -9.90 -4.14 -25.52
CA CYS A 121 -11.04 -4.86 -24.92
C CYS A 121 -11.75 -4.02 -23.84
N HIS A 122 -10.98 -3.27 -23.04
CA HIS A 122 -11.53 -2.36 -22.04
C HIS A 122 -12.37 -1.25 -22.70
N SER A 123 -11.83 -0.60 -23.74
CA SER A 123 -12.52 0.46 -24.48
C SER A 123 -13.83 -0.04 -25.11
N ARG A 124 -13.80 -1.18 -25.80
CA ARG A 124 -15.01 -1.79 -26.39
C ARG A 124 -16.09 -2.04 -25.33
N ARG A 125 -15.72 -2.61 -24.17
CA ARG A 125 -16.67 -2.86 -23.09
C ARG A 125 -17.27 -1.57 -22.52
N MET A 126 -16.46 -0.51 -22.39
CA MET A 126 -16.97 0.78 -21.90
C MET A 126 -17.98 1.36 -22.89
N GLN A 127 -17.71 1.29 -24.20
CA GLN A 127 -18.65 1.71 -25.24
C GLN A 127 -19.97 0.91 -25.20
N GLU A 128 -19.91 -0.42 -25.08
CA GLU A 128 -21.08 -1.28 -24.96
C GLU A 128 -21.91 -0.95 -23.70
N ARG A 129 -21.24 -0.72 -22.56
CA ARG A 129 -21.89 -0.33 -21.30
C ARG A 129 -22.59 1.02 -21.43
N ASP A 130 -21.92 2.00 -22.04
CA ASP A 130 -22.46 3.34 -22.19
C ASP A 130 -23.61 3.37 -23.19
N ALA A 131 -23.54 2.59 -24.28
CA ALA A 131 -24.66 2.37 -25.19
C ALA A 131 -25.87 1.76 -24.45
N ARG A 132 -25.65 0.72 -23.64
CA ARG A 132 -26.72 0.11 -22.82
C ARG A 132 -27.35 1.10 -21.85
N LYS A 133 -26.55 1.94 -21.19
CA LYS A 133 -27.07 2.99 -20.29
C LYS A 133 -27.96 3.98 -21.04
N ARG A 134 -27.52 4.47 -22.21
CA ARG A 134 -28.30 5.40 -23.04
C ARG A 134 -29.63 4.80 -23.49
N CYS A 135 -29.64 3.53 -23.89
CA CYS A 135 -30.88 2.84 -24.29
C CYS A 135 -31.87 2.66 -23.12
N ILE A 136 -31.39 2.53 -21.88
CA ILE A 136 -32.25 2.41 -20.69
C ILE A 136 -32.85 3.77 -20.30
N THR A 137 -32.11 4.86 -20.44
CA THR A 137 -32.57 6.21 -20.03
C THR A 137 -33.54 6.88 -21.00
N ILE A 138 -33.77 6.30 -22.18
CA ILE A 138 -34.71 6.83 -23.21
C ILE A 138 -36.06 6.09 -23.17
N ARG A 139 -36.21 5.09 -22.29
CA ARG A 139 -37.44 4.33 -22.10
C ARG A 139 -38.22 4.83 -20.90
#